data_AF-A0A966W7A7-F1
#
_entry.id   AF-A0A966W7A7-F1
#
_cell.length_a   1.000
_cell.length_b   1.000
_cell.length_c   1.000
_cell.angle_alpha   90.00
_cell.angle_beta   90.00
_cell.angle_gamma   90.00
#
_symmetry.space_group_name_H-M   'P 1'
#
loop_
_entity.id
_entity.type
_entity.pdbx_description
1 polymer ?
#
loop_
_entity_poly.entity_id
_entity_poly.type
_entity_poly.pdbx_seq_one_letter_code
_entity_poly.pdbx_strand_id
1 'polypeptide(L)'
;MTDYLQSRARAPQGGQGSDPGVPLLIAVDQEGGPVVRVGEAATLFPGAMALGASGSESLAMRSASAVARELRSLGINVNLGPVVDVNSNPQNPVIGTRSFGADPAMVGRLATAAIRGQQRAGVLAIAKHWPGHGDADVDSHLALPLLAHSRSRLDTVESPPFRAAVDAGVAGIMTAHLDVPVLTTGESANMPVSLSPKALVELRTLVGEDRLIVSDDLEMGAIVQRFGTAGSALRAFSGGSDLLLFRRDAVQARRAHSEIVAAVRNGTIPMARLDASVRRVLRAKDAVGLLSDVPADMDVPDSPEIVASDVARQSITLIQDGPMLPVRSADHPRICVVQPRLREIAGQEIVVPVTGPATLADAVRALHPAIQVVEVGLDPPRPERLAASECARSAGLVIVGTYNTGMFASQPILLDALRLADVPIIVVALRLPYDFSVVGEIDAFVTGYSMRPASLQAVARTIFGVSGAAPTGSLPVPLGKSYPVGYQYPTPDAWLFPQP
;
A
#
# COMPACT_ATOMS: atom_id res chain seq x y z
N MET A 1 -12.16 -13.00 18.01
CA MET A 1 -10.97 -13.07 17.13
C MET A 1 -9.71 -12.77 17.93
N THR A 2 -9.65 -11.62 18.62
CA THR A 2 -8.52 -11.23 19.48
C THR A 2 -8.09 -12.31 20.47
N ASP A 3 -9.01 -12.84 21.28
CA ASP A 3 -8.69 -13.91 22.25
C ASP A 3 -8.12 -15.17 21.58
N TYR A 4 -8.62 -15.51 20.38
CA TYR A 4 -8.11 -16.63 19.60
C TYR A 4 -6.68 -16.38 19.12
N LEU A 5 -6.41 -15.23 18.52
CA LEU A 5 -5.07 -14.88 18.03
C LEU A 5 -4.07 -14.79 19.19
N GLN A 6 -4.45 -14.11 20.28
CA GLN A 6 -3.63 -14.01 21.49
C GLN A 6 -3.34 -15.39 22.10
N SER A 7 -4.31 -16.31 22.12
CA SER A 7 -4.07 -17.68 22.61
C SER A 7 -3.04 -18.46 21.78
N ARG A 8 -2.95 -18.18 20.48
CA ARG A 8 -1.98 -18.82 19.56
C ARG A 8 -0.62 -18.15 19.56
N ALA A 9 -0.57 -16.87 19.97
CA ALA A 9 0.63 -16.06 20.11
C ALA A 9 1.24 -16.12 21.52
N ARG A 10 0.71 -16.92 22.44
CA ARG A 10 1.30 -17.16 23.77
C ARG A 10 1.79 -18.60 23.88
N ALA A 11 2.90 -18.80 24.59
CA ALA A 11 3.19 -20.11 25.15
C ALA A 11 2.11 -20.42 26.21
N PRO A 12 1.43 -21.58 26.16
CA PRO A 12 0.48 -21.99 27.19
C PRO A 12 1.14 -21.99 28.57
N GLN A 13 0.71 -21.10 29.45
CA GLN A 13 1.03 -21.21 30.87
C GLN A 13 0.10 -22.26 31.50
N GLY A 14 0.66 -23.42 31.86
CA GLY A 14 0.12 -24.23 32.97
C GLY A 14 -1.00 -25.24 32.67
N GLY A 15 -0.89 -26.06 31.62
CA GLY A 15 -1.74 -27.26 31.46
C GLY A 15 -0.91 -28.55 31.43
N GLN A 16 -1.00 -29.39 32.48
CA GLN A 16 -0.44 -30.74 32.45
C GLN A 16 -1.20 -31.59 31.42
N GLY A 17 -0.54 -32.01 30.34
CA GLY A 17 -1.01 -33.16 29.53
C GLY A 17 -0.77 -33.15 28.02
N SER A 18 -0.39 -32.03 27.41
CA SER A 18 -0.06 -31.97 25.97
C SER A 18 1.10 -31.03 25.75
N ASP A 19 2.10 -31.45 24.95
CA ASP A 19 3.18 -30.56 24.49
C ASP A 19 2.58 -29.25 23.98
N PRO A 20 2.85 -28.09 24.61
CA PRO A 20 2.20 -26.83 24.31
C PRO A 20 2.39 -26.33 22.87
N GLY A 21 3.34 -26.92 22.12
CA GLY A 21 3.68 -26.53 20.76
C GLY A 21 4.44 -25.20 20.70
N VAL A 22 5.09 -24.94 19.56
CA VAL A 22 5.83 -23.69 19.33
C VAL A 22 4.84 -22.58 18.94
N PRO A 23 4.78 -21.43 19.64
CA PRO A 23 3.82 -20.35 19.35
C PRO A 23 3.89 -19.84 17.91
N LEU A 24 2.78 -19.31 17.39
CA LEU A 24 2.67 -18.95 15.97
C LEU A 24 3.22 -17.54 15.68
N LEU A 25 3.88 -17.42 14.53
CA LEU A 25 3.93 -16.14 13.83
C LEU A 25 2.55 -15.91 13.21
N ILE A 26 1.91 -14.81 13.57
CA ILE A 26 0.60 -14.40 13.07
C ILE A 26 0.83 -13.17 12.20
N ALA A 27 0.68 -13.37 10.89
CA ALA A 27 0.99 -12.38 9.87
C ALA A 27 -0.27 -11.75 9.27
N VAL A 28 -0.13 -10.50 8.80
CA VAL A 28 -1.20 -9.77 8.10
C VAL A 28 -0.61 -8.81 7.07
N ASP A 29 -1.36 -8.49 6.00
CA ASP A 29 -1.07 -7.36 5.11
C ASP A 29 -1.77 -6.09 5.62
N GLN A 30 -1.16 -5.37 6.57
CA GLN A 30 -1.68 -4.10 7.06
C GLN A 30 -0.77 -2.96 6.57
N GLU A 31 -0.89 -2.64 5.28
CA GLU A 31 -0.07 -1.62 4.60
C GLU A 31 -0.61 -0.19 4.85
N GLY A 32 -1.91 -0.05 5.09
CA GLY A 32 -2.62 1.22 5.02
C GLY A 32 -3.07 1.54 3.59
N GLY A 33 -3.68 2.71 3.40
CA GLY A 33 -4.25 3.10 2.10
C GLY A 33 -5.17 2.00 1.56
N PRO A 34 -4.98 1.46 0.35
CA PRO A 34 -5.87 0.48 -0.26
C PRO A 34 -5.86 -0.92 0.40
N VAL A 35 -4.80 -1.27 1.14
CA VAL A 35 -4.58 -2.63 1.67
C VAL A 35 -4.62 -2.63 3.20
N VAL A 36 -5.78 -3.02 3.73
CA VAL A 36 -6.08 -3.12 5.16
C VAL A 36 -6.86 -4.42 5.41
N ARG A 37 -6.49 -5.21 6.42
CA ARG A 37 -7.14 -6.51 6.71
C ARG A 37 -7.88 -6.55 8.03
N VAL A 38 -7.40 -5.84 9.05
CA VAL A 38 -8.03 -5.85 10.38
C VAL A 38 -9.19 -4.85 10.52
N GLY A 39 -9.47 -4.08 9.48
CA GLY A 39 -10.64 -3.21 9.40
C GLY A 39 -10.74 -2.22 10.55
N GLU A 40 -11.95 -2.05 11.11
CA GLU A 40 -12.24 -1.15 12.24
C GLU A 40 -11.52 -1.50 13.54
N ALA A 41 -10.87 -2.68 13.62
CA ALA A 41 -10.07 -3.04 14.79
C ALA A 41 -8.71 -2.31 14.85
N ALA A 42 -8.38 -1.51 13.82
CA ALA A 42 -7.20 -0.66 13.77
C ALA A 42 -7.50 0.64 13.01
N THR A 43 -6.66 1.64 13.23
CA THR A 43 -6.77 2.93 12.56
C THR A 43 -6.47 2.82 11.06
N LEU A 44 -7.27 3.51 10.25
CA LEU A 44 -7.13 3.52 8.79
C LEU A 44 -6.20 4.65 8.33
N PHE A 45 -4.92 4.33 8.15
CA PHE A 45 -3.91 5.29 7.68
C PHE A 45 -4.01 5.58 6.17
N PRO A 46 -3.65 6.80 5.71
CA PRO A 46 -3.65 7.19 4.30
C PRO A 46 -2.88 6.26 3.34
N GLY A 47 -1.75 5.68 3.78
CA GLY A 47 -0.94 4.74 2.99
C GLY A 47 0.42 5.28 2.56
N ALA A 48 1.18 4.46 1.82
CA ALA A 48 2.59 4.73 1.51
C ALA A 48 2.81 5.95 0.61
N MET A 49 2.01 6.12 -0.45
CA MET A 49 2.20 7.27 -1.35
C MET A 49 1.89 8.61 -0.68
N ALA A 50 0.94 8.63 0.27
CA ALA A 50 0.69 9.79 1.11
C ALA A 50 1.89 10.13 2.00
N LEU A 51 2.52 9.11 2.60
CA LEU A 51 3.79 9.29 3.34
C LEU A 51 4.91 9.78 2.40
N GLY A 52 4.97 9.24 1.18
CA GLY A 52 5.83 9.72 0.11
C GLY A 52 5.68 11.21 -0.16
N ALA A 53 4.44 11.65 -0.33
CA ALA A 53 4.13 13.04 -0.59
C ALA A 53 4.48 13.99 0.56
N SER A 54 4.37 13.50 1.81
CA SER A 54 4.83 14.24 2.98
C SER A 54 6.36 14.34 3.08
N GLY A 55 7.10 13.40 2.47
CA GLY A 55 8.56 13.29 2.56
C GLY A 55 9.11 13.02 3.97
N SER A 56 8.26 12.81 4.98
CA SER A 56 8.65 12.80 6.40
C SER A 56 8.94 11.40 6.91
N GLU A 57 10.23 11.11 7.15
CA GLU A 57 10.68 9.88 7.82
C GLU A 57 10.08 9.75 9.23
N SER A 58 9.92 10.88 9.95
CA SER A 58 9.29 10.89 11.27
C SER A 58 7.83 10.42 11.20
N LEU A 59 7.05 10.90 10.22
CA LEU A 59 5.68 10.42 10.03
C LEU A 59 5.61 8.96 9.61
N ALA A 60 6.52 8.51 8.74
CA ALA A 60 6.58 7.10 8.34
C ALA A 60 6.87 6.18 9.53
N MET A 61 7.81 6.57 10.40
CA MET A 61 8.11 5.83 11.63
C MET A 61 6.93 5.87 12.62
N ARG A 62 6.37 7.05 12.92
CA ARG A 62 5.23 7.20 13.83
C ARG A 62 4.01 6.39 13.37
N SER A 63 3.70 6.44 12.08
CA SER A 63 2.59 5.69 11.48
C SER A 63 2.81 4.18 11.58
N ALA A 64 3.99 3.68 11.20
CA ALA A 64 4.31 2.26 11.31
C ALA A 64 4.31 1.76 12.76
N SER A 65 4.83 2.55 13.70
CA SER A 65 4.77 2.24 15.14
C SER A 65 3.32 2.17 15.65
N ALA A 66 2.47 3.11 15.25
CA ALA A 66 1.06 3.12 15.65
C ALA A 66 0.30 1.89 15.13
N VAL A 67 0.43 1.58 13.84
CA VAL A 67 -0.15 0.37 13.23
C VAL A 67 0.35 -0.88 13.95
N ALA A 68 1.66 -1.01 14.17
CA ALA A 68 2.25 -2.17 14.82
C ALA A 68 1.76 -2.36 16.27
N ARG A 69 1.55 -1.29 17.04
CA ARG A 69 0.96 -1.36 18.38
C ARG A 69 -0.46 -1.89 18.36
N GLU A 70 -1.29 -1.40 17.43
CA GLU A 70 -2.66 -1.90 17.26
C GLU A 70 -2.66 -3.38 16.86
N LEU A 71 -1.83 -3.78 15.88
CA LEU A 71 -1.66 -5.19 15.49
C LEU A 71 -1.22 -6.07 16.66
N ARG A 72 -0.23 -5.64 17.44
CA ARG A 72 0.27 -6.38 18.60
C ARG A 72 -0.82 -6.57 19.66
N SER A 73 -1.66 -5.55 19.87
CA SER A 73 -2.82 -5.65 20.77
C SER A 73 -3.82 -6.73 20.33
N LEU A 74 -3.89 -7.01 19.02
CA LEU A 74 -4.71 -8.07 18.43
C LEU A 74 -4.02 -9.45 18.45
N GLY A 75 -2.78 -9.55 18.93
CA GLY A 75 -1.97 -10.77 18.91
C GLY A 75 -1.23 -11.00 17.59
N ILE A 76 -1.26 -10.04 16.66
CA ILE A 76 -0.52 -10.09 15.39
C ILE A 76 0.92 -9.64 15.64
N ASN A 77 1.89 -10.40 15.17
CA ASN A 77 3.31 -10.20 15.47
C ASN A 77 4.20 -10.15 14.21
N VAL A 78 3.61 -10.28 13.02
CA VAL A 78 4.24 -10.01 11.73
C VAL A 78 3.32 -9.13 10.90
N ASN A 79 3.84 -8.07 10.32
CA ASN A 79 3.13 -7.34 9.27
C ASN A 79 3.93 -7.44 7.97
N LEU A 80 3.25 -7.90 6.92
CA LEU A 80 3.79 -8.16 5.59
C LEU A 80 3.96 -6.83 4.85
N GLY A 81 4.89 -6.02 5.33
CA GLY A 81 5.25 -4.72 4.81
C GLY A 81 6.48 -4.15 5.54
N PRO A 82 6.98 -3.00 5.09
CA PRO A 82 6.38 -2.13 4.07
C PRO A 82 6.57 -2.63 2.63
N VAL A 83 5.77 -2.09 1.71
CA VAL A 83 6.04 -2.18 0.27
C VAL A 83 7.20 -1.25 -0.05
N VAL A 84 8.25 -1.80 -0.65
CA VAL A 84 9.49 -1.08 -1.02
C VAL A 84 9.70 -1.04 -2.54
N ASP A 85 8.68 -1.45 -3.31
CA ASP A 85 8.66 -1.32 -4.75
C ASP A 85 8.71 0.16 -5.17
N VAL A 86 9.52 0.49 -6.18
CA VAL A 86 9.58 1.83 -6.76
C VAL A 86 8.53 1.94 -7.87
N ASN A 87 7.53 2.80 -7.71
CA ASN A 87 6.43 2.94 -8.68
C ASN A 87 6.87 3.74 -9.92
N SER A 88 7.79 3.17 -10.70
CA SER A 88 8.35 3.78 -11.92
C SER A 88 7.42 3.70 -13.11
N ASN A 89 6.48 2.75 -13.14
CA ASN A 89 5.47 2.62 -14.18
C ASN A 89 4.13 3.23 -13.72
N PRO A 90 3.68 4.37 -14.32
CA PRO A 90 2.37 4.96 -14.02
C PRO A 90 1.17 4.06 -14.32
N GLN A 91 1.34 3.07 -15.20
CA GLN A 91 0.32 2.11 -15.60
C GLN A 91 0.36 0.82 -14.75
N ASN A 92 1.17 0.78 -13.70
CA ASN A 92 1.25 -0.39 -12.83
C ASN A 92 -0.12 -0.70 -12.19
N PRO A 93 -0.71 -1.89 -12.44
CA PRO A 93 -2.05 -2.19 -11.96
C PRO A 93 -2.11 -2.64 -10.50
N VAL A 94 -0.96 -2.94 -9.88
CA VAL A 94 -0.88 -3.65 -8.57
C VAL A 94 -0.31 -2.79 -7.45
N ILE A 95 0.72 -1.98 -7.72
CA ILE A 95 1.48 -1.22 -6.72
C ILE A 95 0.84 0.15 -6.50
N GLY A 96 0.96 1.07 -7.46
CA GLY A 96 0.32 2.39 -7.37
C GLY A 96 0.56 3.08 -6.02
N THR A 97 -0.53 3.46 -5.33
CA THR A 97 -0.48 4.14 -4.02
C THR A 97 0.10 3.29 -2.86
N ARG A 98 0.36 2.00 -3.08
CA ARG A 98 1.04 1.12 -2.12
C ARG A 98 2.53 1.38 -2.04
N SER A 99 3.13 1.99 -3.06
CA SER A 99 4.52 2.45 -3.01
C SER A 99 4.62 3.85 -2.39
N PHE A 100 5.76 4.15 -1.78
CA PHE A 100 6.08 5.52 -1.36
C PHE A 100 6.29 6.47 -2.54
N GLY A 101 6.63 6.00 -3.74
CA GLY A 101 6.84 6.86 -4.90
C GLY A 101 7.76 6.28 -5.97
N ALA A 102 8.26 7.14 -6.85
CA ALA A 102 9.08 6.76 -8.01
C ALA A 102 10.58 7.02 -7.84
N ASP A 103 11.01 7.66 -6.75
CA ASP A 103 12.44 7.85 -6.43
C ASP A 103 12.96 6.72 -5.52
N PRO A 104 13.89 5.86 -5.97
CA PRO A 104 14.46 4.78 -5.17
C PRO A 104 15.05 5.26 -3.84
N ALA A 105 15.67 6.45 -3.80
CA ALA A 105 16.28 6.96 -2.58
C ALA A 105 15.22 7.34 -1.54
N MET A 106 14.17 8.07 -1.96
CA MET A 106 13.03 8.38 -1.10
C MET A 106 12.32 7.12 -0.60
N VAL A 107 12.05 6.16 -1.49
CA VAL A 107 11.41 4.89 -1.11
C VAL A 107 12.24 4.16 -0.05
N GLY A 108 13.56 4.07 -0.24
CA GLY A 108 14.47 3.45 0.73
C GLY A 108 14.48 4.14 2.11
N ARG A 109 14.50 5.48 2.15
CA ARG A 109 14.48 6.25 3.41
C ARG A 109 13.18 6.07 4.18
N LEU A 110 12.03 6.22 3.51
CA LEU A 110 10.73 6.08 4.17
C LEU A 110 10.44 4.63 4.58
N ALA A 111 10.84 3.65 3.76
CA ALA A 111 10.77 2.24 4.13
C ALA A 111 11.62 1.92 5.36
N THR A 112 12.85 2.46 5.45
CA THR A 112 13.73 2.31 6.61
C THR A 112 13.05 2.81 7.89
N ALA A 113 12.44 4.00 7.83
CA ALA A 113 11.70 4.57 8.94
C ALA A 113 10.51 3.70 9.36
N ALA A 114 9.73 3.21 8.39
CA ALA A 114 8.60 2.32 8.64
C ALA A 114 9.03 0.97 9.26
N ILE A 115 10.08 0.33 8.74
CA ILE A 115 10.65 -0.92 9.28
C ILE A 115 11.06 -0.73 10.75
N ARG A 116 11.78 0.36 11.05
CA ARG A 116 12.21 0.66 12.42
C ARG A 116 11.02 0.90 13.35
N GLY A 117 10.01 1.65 12.91
CA GLY A 117 8.81 1.90 13.69
C GLY A 117 8.05 0.61 14.03
N GLN A 118 7.81 -0.23 13.02
CA GLN A 118 7.11 -1.50 13.18
C GLN A 118 7.84 -2.47 14.12
N GLN A 119 9.17 -2.64 13.94
CA GLN A 119 9.96 -3.57 14.74
C GLN A 119 10.16 -3.08 16.18
N ARG A 120 10.31 -1.77 16.41
CA ARG A 120 10.36 -1.20 17.77
C ARG A 120 9.06 -1.43 18.54
N ALA A 121 7.93 -1.44 17.85
CA ALA A 121 6.62 -1.75 18.43
C ALA A 121 6.37 -3.26 18.62
N GLY A 122 7.37 -4.12 18.39
CA GLY A 122 7.30 -5.56 18.64
C GLY A 122 6.58 -6.37 17.56
N VAL A 123 6.54 -5.88 16.32
CA VAL A 123 5.99 -6.59 15.15
C VAL A 123 7.10 -6.73 14.10
N LEU A 124 7.33 -7.94 13.57
CA LEU A 124 8.32 -8.16 12.53
C LEU A 124 7.92 -7.50 11.22
N ALA A 125 8.85 -6.84 10.54
CA ALA A 125 8.68 -6.29 9.20
C ALA A 125 9.20 -7.23 8.12
N ILE A 126 8.40 -7.41 7.07
CA ILE A 126 8.74 -8.18 5.87
C ILE A 126 8.62 -7.26 4.67
N ALA A 127 9.74 -6.74 4.18
CA ALA A 127 9.76 -5.85 3.02
C ALA A 127 9.38 -6.60 1.74
N LYS A 128 8.66 -5.95 0.82
CA LYS A 128 8.14 -6.60 -0.39
C LYS A 128 8.04 -5.67 -1.61
N HIS A 129 8.06 -6.15 -2.85
CA HIS A 129 8.09 -7.56 -3.30
C HIS A 129 9.33 -7.79 -4.16
N TRP A 130 10.34 -8.48 -3.62
CA TRP A 130 11.63 -8.64 -4.28
C TRP A 130 11.51 -9.42 -5.60
N PRO A 131 12.20 -9.00 -6.69
CA PRO A 131 13.23 -7.95 -6.77
C PRO A 131 12.72 -6.53 -6.99
N GLY A 132 11.40 -6.30 -7.05
CA GLY A 132 10.78 -5.02 -7.29
C GLY A 132 9.65 -5.14 -8.32
N HIS A 133 8.40 -4.94 -7.90
CA HIS A 133 7.20 -5.10 -8.73
C HIS A 133 6.72 -3.78 -9.37
N GLY A 134 7.31 -2.65 -8.99
CA GLY A 134 6.79 -1.32 -9.32
C GLY A 134 6.86 -0.89 -10.80
N ASP A 135 7.56 -1.65 -11.64
CA ASP A 135 7.59 -1.43 -13.11
C ASP A 135 6.76 -2.45 -13.92
N ALA A 136 6.08 -3.40 -13.26
CA ALA A 136 5.24 -4.38 -13.93
C ALA A 136 4.03 -3.72 -14.61
N ASP A 137 3.67 -4.21 -15.79
CA ASP A 137 2.51 -3.79 -16.59
C ASP A 137 1.34 -4.78 -16.54
N VAL A 138 1.55 -5.96 -15.96
CA VAL A 138 0.57 -7.03 -15.80
C VAL A 138 0.41 -7.37 -14.32
N ASP A 139 -0.82 -7.70 -13.92
CA ASP A 139 -1.11 -8.17 -12.57
C ASP A 139 -0.66 -9.63 -12.37
N SER A 140 0.25 -9.85 -11.41
CA SER A 140 0.75 -11.18 -11.02
C SER A 140 -0.31 -12.11 -10.46
N HIS A 141 -1.48 -11.61 -10.04
CA HIS A 141 -2.62 -12.45 -9.68
C HIS A 141 -3.22 -13.17 -10.90
N LEU A 142 -3.03 -12.62 -12.10
CA LEU A 142 -3.65 -13.09 -13.35
C LEU A 142 -2.65 -13.83 -14.26
N ALA A 143 -1.46 -13.26 -14.45
CA ALA A 143 -0.41 -13.81 -15.32
C ALA A 143 0.98 -13.41 -14.81
N LEU A 144 2.03 -14.10 -15.26
CA LEU A 144 3.41 -13.82 -14.83
C LEU A 144 3.94 -12.53 -15.47
N PRO A 145 4.20 -11.45 -14.71
CA PRO A 145 4.70 -10.19 -15.28
C PRO A 145 6.18 -10.32 -15.65
N LEU A 146 6.55 -9.76 -16.81
CA LEU A 146 7.92 -9.77 -17.32
C LEU A 146 8.61 -8.43 -17.05
N LEU A 147 9.73 -8.45 -16.33
CA LEU A 147 10.63 -7.31 -16.20
C LEU A 147 11.92 -7.63 -16.96
N ALA A 148 11.94 -7.28 -18.25
CA ALA A 148 13.07 -7.49 -19.16
C ALA A 148 14.19 -6.44 -19.01
N HIS A 149 14.47 -6.01 -17.78
CA HIS A 149 15.45 -4.96 -17.48
C HIS A 149 16.88 -5.50 -17.39
N SER A 150 17.84 -4.62 -17.65
CA SER A 150 19.25 -4.93 -17.46
C SER A 150 19.60 -5.02 -15.97
N ARG A 151 20.68 -5.74 -15.64
CA ARG A 151 21.21 -5.79 -14.27
C ARG A 151 21.47 -4.38 -13.71
N SER A 152 22.07 -3.51 -14.52
CA SER A 152 22.35 -2.13 -14.11
C SER A 152 21.10 -1.33 -13.77
N ARG A 153 19.98 -1.58 -14.46
CA ARG A 153 18.68 -0.96 -14.13
C ARG A 153 18.20 -1.48 -12.77
N LEU A 154 18.18 -2.81 -12.58
CA LEU A 154 17.81 -3.42 -11.29
C LEU A 154 18.66 -2.89 -10.13
N ASP A 155 19.96 -2.70 -10.33
CA ASP A 155 20.86 -2.23 -9.29
C ASP A 155 20.67 -0.75 -8.91
N THR A 156 20.06 0.05 -9.79
CA THR A 156 19.90 1.50 -9.64
C THR A 156 18.48 1.93 -9.29
N VAL A 157 17.45 1.14 -9.65
CA VAL A 157 16.05 1.48 -9.40
C VAL A 157 15.40 0.52 -8.42
N GLU A 158 15.37 -0.78 -8.72
CA GLU A 158 14.58 -1.73 -7.94
C GLU A 158 15.31 -2.22 -6.66
N SER A 159 16.62 -2.44 -6.71
CA SER A 159 17.42 -2.97 -5.59
C SER A 159 17.70 -2.02 -4.43
N PRO A 160 17.90 -0.69 -4.63
CA PRO A 160 18.29 0.21 -3.53
C PRO A 160 17.34 0.20 -2.32
N PRO A 161 16.00 0.20 -2.46
CA PRO A 161 15.11 0.09 -1.31
C PRO A 161 15.25 -1.22 -0.53
N PHE A 162 15.52 -2.35 -1.19
CA PHE A 162 15.76 -3.62 -0.51
C PHE A 162 17.08 -3.62 0.25
N ARG A 163 18.15 -3.01 -0.29
CA ARG A 163 19.41 -2.81 0.45
C ARG A 163 19.19 -1.95 1.70
N ALA A 164 18.49 -0.84 1.55
CA ALA A 164 18.12 0.02 2.69
C ALA A 164 17.30 -0.74 3.75
N ALA A 165 16.37 -1.60 3.34
CA ALA A 165 15.61 -2.45 4.26
C ALA A 165 16.51 -3.42 5.04
N VAL A 166 17.48 -4.07 4.38
CA VAL A 166 18.45 -4.96 5.03
C VAL A 166 19.31 -4.19 6.04
N ASP A 167 19.82 -3.02 5.65
CA ASP A 167 20.62 -2.12 6.49
C ASP A 167 19.82 -1.59 7.70
N ALA A 168 18.50 -1.41 7.53
CA ALA A 168 17.58 -1.04 8.59
C ALA A 168 17.31 -2.18 9.59
N GLY A 169 17.77 -3.40 9.30
CA GLY A 169 17.55 -4.57 10.14
C GLY A 169 16.19 -5.22 9.95
N VAL A 170 15.62 -5.18 8.73
CA VAL A 170 14.35 -5.86 8.43
C VAL A 170 14.39 -7.35 8.80
N ALA A 171 13.29 -7.90 9.32
CA ALA A 171 13.22 -9.30 9.74
C ALA A 171 13.20 -10.27 8.57
N GLY A 172 12.69 -9.84 7.42
CA GLY A 172 12.69 -10.64 6.20
C GLY A 172 12.30 -9.87 4.94
N ILE A 173 12.40 -10.57 3.81
CA ILE A 173 11.98 -10.07 2.50
C ILE A 173 11.02 -11.06 1.86
N MET A 174 9.94 -10.54 1.28
CA MET A 174 8.99 -11.32 0.49
C MET A 174 9.37 -11.29 -0.99
N THR A 175 9.37 -12.45 -1.65
CA THR A 175 9.63 -12.60 -3.09
C THR A 175 8.35 -12.46 -3.90
N ALA A 176 8.39 -11.73 -5.01
CA ALA A 176 7.30 -11.65 -5.99
C ALA A 176 7.31 -12.81 -7.01
N HIS A 177 6.17 -13.07 -7.62
CA HIS A 177 6.06 -13.93 -8.80
C HIS A 177 6.27 -13.11 -10.07
N LEU A 178 7.54 -12.87 -10.43
CA LEU A 178 7.96 -12.08 -11.60
C LEU A 178 8.92 -12.88 -12.49
N ASP A 179 8.81 -12.73 -13.80
CA ASP A 179 9.83 -13.17 -14.77
C ASP A 179 10.88 -12.08 -14.92
N VAL A 180 12.10 -12.33 -14.44
CA VAL A 180 13.21 -11.37 -14.49
C VAL A 180 14.43 -12.09 -15.08
N PRO A 181 14.57 -12.15 -16.41
CA PRO A 181 15.51 -13.05 -17.10
C PRO A 181 16.98 -12.91 -16.67
N VAL A 182 17.40 -11.70 -16.27
CA VAL A 182 18.77 -11.44 -15.82
C VAL A 182 19.09 -12.11 -14.47
N LEU A 183 18.08 -12.44 -13.65
CA LEU A 183 18.23 -13.16 -12.39
C LEU A 183 18.08 -14.68 -12.54
N THR A 184 17.46 -15.14 -13.63
CA THR A 184 17.14 -16.57 -13.90
C THR A 184 17.93 -17.14 -15.09
N THR A 185 19.00 -16.46 -15.51
CA THR A 185 19.81 -16.86 -16.67
C THR A 185 20.35 -18.28 -16.51
N GLY A 186 20.11 -19.13 -17.53
CA GLY A 186 20.49 -20.55 -17.55
C GLY A 186 19.38 -21.50 -17.08
N GLU A 187 18.24 -20.98 -16.64
CA GLU A 187 17.07 -21.76 -16.29
C GLU A 187 16.05 -21.76 -17.43
N SER A 188 14.99 -22.56 -17.29
CA SER A 188 13.90 -22.57 -18.28
C SER A 188 13.26 -21.19 -18.43
N ALA A 189 12.84 -20.85 -19.65
CA ALA A 189 12.12 -19.61 -19.93
C ALA A 189 10.94 -19.39 -18.99
N ASN A 190 10.64 -18.12 -18.68
CA ASN A 190 9.58 -17.70 -17.78
C ASN A 190 9.65 -18.31 -16.37
N MET A 191 10.86 -18.59 -15.86
CA MET A 191 11.05 -19.03 -14.48
C MET A 191 10.77 -17.86 -13.55
N PRO A 192 9.76 -17.93 -12.65
CA PRO A 192 9.52 -16.88 -11.67
C PRO A 192 10.68 -16.79 -10.68
N VAL A 193 11.11 -15.57 -10.34
CA VAL A 193 12.21 -15.32 -9.38
C VAL A 193 11.96 -15.96 -8.02
N SER A 194 10.72 -16.04 -7.55
CA SER A 194 10.33 -16.71 -6.30
C SER A 194 10.52 -18.23 -6.32
N LEU A 195 10.66 -18.84 -7.51
CA LEU A 195 10.79 -20.29 -7.71
C LEU A 195 12.16 -20.67 -8.32
N SER A 196 13.00 -19.69 -8.63
CA SER A 196 14.34 -19.85 -9.19
C SER A 196 15.36 -20.07 -8.08
N PRO A 197 16.04 -21.23 -8.01
CA PRO A 197 17.18 -21.42 -7.12
C PRO A 197 18.25 -20.35 -7.27
N LYS A 198 18.52 -19.90 -8.51
CA LYS A 198 19.55 -18.89 -8.77
C LYS A 198 19.17 -17.52 -8.19
N ALA A 199 17.95 -17.05 -8.45
CA ALA A 199 17.46 -15.79 -7.92
C ALA A 199 17.33 -15.85 -6.39
N LEU A 200 16.92 -16.98 -5.81
CA LEU A 200 16.81 -17.14 -4.36
C LEU A 200 18.17 -17.21 -3.65
N VAL A 201 19.21 -17.77 -4.28
CA VAL A 201 20.61 -17.68 -3.79
C VAL A 201 21.11 -16.24 -3.81
N GLU A 202 20.78 -15.49 -4.87
CA GLU A 202 21.11 -14.08 -4.94
C GLU A 202 20.38 -13.26 -3.85
N LEU A 203 19.09 -13.52 -3.64
CA LEU A 203 18.33 -12.92 -2.53
C LEU A 203 18.93 -13.29 -1.17
N ARG A 204 19.31 -14.56 -0.96
CA ARG A 204 19.97 -15.00 0.28
C ARG A 204 21.26 -14.22 0.52
N THR A 205 22.04 -13.97 -0.53
CA THR A 205 23.26 -13.15 -0.46
C THR A 205 22.94 -11.71 -0.03
N LEU A 206 21.87 -11.12 -0.55
CA LEU A 206 21.41 -9.78 -0.18
C LEU A 206 20.91 -9.71 1.27
N VAL A 207 20.07 -10.64 1.73
CA VAL A 207 19.44 -10.57 3.07
C VAL A 207 20.33 -11.11 4.19
N GLY A 208 21.37 -11.88 3.83
CA GLY A 208 22.24 -12.57 4.77
C GLY A 208 21.60 -13.82 5.39
N GLU A 209 22.37 -14.49 6.25
CA GLU A 209 22.02 -15.82 6.75
C GLU A 209 20.96 -15.84 7.85
N ASP A 210 20.64 -14.70 8.46
CA ASP A 210 19.81 -14.67 9.68
C ASP A 210 18.35 -14.24 9.44
N ARG A 211 18.07 -13.62 8.28
CA ARG A 211 16.75 -13.05 7.95
C ARG A 211 15.87 -14.02 7.18
N LEU A 212 14.56 -13.86 7.31
CA LEU A 212 13.59 -14.69 6.61
C LEU A 212 13.50 -14.32 5.12
N ILE A 213 13.42 -15.34 4.27
CA ILE A 213 12.85 -15.22 2.92
C ILE A 213 11.42 -15.77 2.98
N VAL A 214 10.45 -14.96 2.59
CA VAL A 214 9.03 -15.31 2.58
C VAL A 214 8.55 -15.36 1.13
N SER A 215 7.81 -16.39 0.72
CA SER A 215 7.18 -16.36 -0.59
C SER A 215 5.99 -15.39 -0.59
N ASP A 216 5.64 -14.81 -1.74
CA ASP A 216 4.27 -14.35 -1.96
C ASP A 216 3.30 -15.55 -2.03
N ASP A 217 2.01 -15.30 -2.19
CA ASP A 217 0.96 -16.32 -2.19
C ASP A 217 1.16 -17.37 -3.29
N LEU A 218 1.48 -18.60 -2.88
CA LEU A 218 1.75 -19.72 -3.78
C LEU A 218 0.51 -20.25 -4.51
N GLU A 219 -0.64 -19.63 -4.27
CA GLU A 219 -1.91 -19.89 -4.94
C GLU A 219 -2.18 -18.91 -6.09
N MET A 220 -1.28 -17.95 -6.36
CA MET A 220 -1.43 -16.97 -7.43
C MET A 220 -1.34 -17.60 -8.83
N GLY A 221 -2.16 -17.09 -9.75
CA GLY A 221 -2.31 -17.62 -11.11
C GLY A 221 -1.01 -17.67 -11.90
N ALA A 222 -0.10 -16.72 -11.67
CA ALA A 222 1.20 -16.63 -12.33
C ALA A 222 2.07 -17.89 -12.22
N ILE A 223 1.90 -18.70 -11.16
CA ILE A 223 2.74 -19.88 -10.91
C ILE A 223 1.95 -21.18 -10.86
N VAL A 224 0.71 -21.16 -10.36
CA VAL A 224 -0.10 -22.37 -10.21
C VAL A 224 -0.40 -23.03 -11.55
N GLN A 225 -0.63 -22.25 -12.61
CA GLN A 225 -0.94 -22.78 -13.94
C GLN A 225 0.19 -23.64 -14.51
N ARG A 226 1.45 -23.35 -14.16
CA ARG A 226 2.63 -24.05 -14.69
C ARG A 226 3.19 -25.11 -13.76
N PHE A 227 3.28 -24.82 -12.47
CA PHE A 227 3.98 -25.69 -11.51
C PHE A 227 3.05 -26.39 -10.52
N GLY A 228 1.77 -26.00 -10.48
CA GLY A 228 0.85 -26.35 -9.41
C GLY A 228 1.28 -25.75 -8.06
N THR A 229 0.36 -25.72 -7.09
CA THR A 229 0.64 -25.16 -5.76
C THR A 229 1.72 -25.93 -5.01
N ALA A 230 1.62 -27.26 -4.97
CA ALA A 230 2.61 -28.11 -4.27
C ALA A 230 4.00 -28.08 -4.93
N GLY A 231 4.05 -28.12 -6.28
CA GLY A 231 5.32 -27.99 -7.02
C GLY A 231 5.96 -26.62 -6.84
N SER A 232 5.17 -25.54 -6.79
CA SER A 232 5.66 -24.19 -6.47
C SER A 232 6.25 -24.13 -5.06
N ALA A 233 5.55 -24.68 -4.07
CA ALA A 233 6.02 -24.74 -2.68
C ALA A 233 7.34 -25.50 -2.54
N LEU A 234 7.47 -26.66 -3.20
CA LEU A 234 8.69 -27.45 -3.18
C LEU A 234 9.87 -26.67 -3.79
N ARG A 235 9.65 -25.99 -4.92
CA ARG A 235 10.67 -25.16 -5.59
C ARG A 235 11.10 -23.97 -4.73
N ALA A 236 10.15 -23.21 -4.20
CA ALA A 236 10.42 -22.07 -3.34
C ALA A 236 11.24 -22.47 -2.11
N PHE A 237 10.83 -23.54 -1.40
CA PHE A 237 11.54 -24.01 -0.22
C PHE A 237 12.95 -24.55 -0.54
N SER A 238 13.06 -25.35 -1.60
CA SER A 238 14.34 -25.89 -2.07
C SER A 238 15.32 -24.79 -2.48
N GLY A 239 14.81 -23.72 -3.11
CA GLY A 239 15.62 -22.60 -3.58
C GLY A 239 16.08 -21.64 -2.48
N GLY A 240 15.41 -21.58 -1.33
CA GLY A 240 15.87 -20.75 -0.20
C GLY A 240 14.79 -20.02 0.61
N SER A 241 13.51 -20.12 0.23
CA SER A 241 12.41 -19.55 1.01
C SER A 241 12.22 -20.31 2.33
N ASP A 242 12.04 -19.56 3.42
CA ASP A 242 11.90 -20.09 4.78
C ASP A 242 10.43 -20.19 5.21
N LEU A 243 9.59 -19.24 4.79
CA LEU A 243 8.14 -19.25 5.00
C LEU A 243 7.42 -19.26 3.64
N LEU A 244 6.41 -20.14 3.52
CA LEU A 244 5.62 -20.32 2.32
C LEU A 244 4.18 -19.87 2.58
N LEU A 245 3.70 -18.90 1.81
CA LEU A 245 2.36 -18.35 1.99
C LEU A 245 1.33 -19.08 1.12
N PHE A 246 0.18 -19.38 1.73
CA PHE A 246 -1.00 -19.94 1.10
C PHE A 246 -2.21 -19.14 1.62
N ARG A 247 -3.04 -18.61 0.72
CA ARG A 247 -4.14 -17.73 1.11
C ARG A 247 -5.43 -18.46 1.51
N ARG A 248 -5.82 -19.55 0.83
CA ARG A 248 -7.19 -20.11 0.92
C ARG A 248 -7.26 -21.64 1.03
N ASP A 249 -6.42 -22.39 0.34
CA ASP A 249 -6.62 -23.84 0.19
C ASP A 249 -5.78 -24.66 1.18
N ALA A 250 -6.41 -24.99 2.32
CA ALA A 250 -5.82 -25.85 3.33
C ALA A 250 -5.46 -27.25 2.81
N VAL A 251 -6.13 -27.75 1.75
CA VAL A 251 -5.80 -29.03 1.13
C VAL A 251 -4.49 -28.91 0.36
N GLN A 252 -4.31 -27.84 -0.42
CA GLN A 252 -3.05 -27.59 -1.14
C GLN A 252 -1.89 -27.33 -0.17
N ALA A 253 -2.11 -26.57 0.89
CA ALA A 253 -1.10 -26.36 1.93
C ALA A 253 -0.66 -27.69 2.59
N ARG A 254 -1.61 -28.58 2.93
CA ARG A 254 -1.30 -29.92 3.48
C ARG A 254 -0.59 -30.82 2.48
N ARG A 255 -0.95 -30.73 1.20
CA ARG A 255 -0.28 -31.46 0.13
C ARG A 255 1.16 -30.98 -0.03
N ALA A 256 1.39 -29.68 -0.15
CA ALA A 256 2.71 -29.07 -0.21
C ALA A 256 3.58 -29.49 0.98
N HIS A 257 3.04 -29.43 2.20
CA HIS A 257 3.71 -29.92 3.41
C HIS A 257 4.12 -31.39 3.28
N SER A 258 3.22 -32.27 2.84
CA SER A 258 3.49 -33.70 2.71
C SER A 258 4.58 -33.98 1.67
N GLU A 259 4.59 -33.26 0.55
CA GLU A 259 5.61 -33.39 -0.50
C GLU A 259 6.98 -32.89 -0.02
N ILE A 260 7.05 -31.77 0.70
CA ILE A 260 8.29 -31.27 1.30
C ILE A 260 8.83 -32.27 2.34
N VAL A 261 7.97 -32.82 3.21
CA VAL A 261 8.37 -33.82 4.20
C VAL A 261 8.93 -35.07 3.51
N ALA A 262 8.29 -35.56 2.44
CA ALA A 262 8.78 -36.70 1.69
C ALA A 262 10.15 -36.40 1.04
N ALA A 263 10.31 -35.22 0.44
CA ALA A 263 11.55 -34.78 -0.18
C ALA A 263 12.70 -34.59 0.83
N VAL A 264 12.42 -34.18 2.07
CA VAL A 264 13.44 -34.14 3.13
C VAL A 264 13.81 -35.55 3.58
N ARG A 265 12.81 -36.42 3.83
CA ARG A 265 13.04 -37.79 4.31
C ARG A 265 13.81 -38.66 3.32
N ASN A 266 13.60 -38.47 2.01
CA ASN A 266 14.29 -39.22 0.97
C ASN A 266 15.62 -38.57 0.52
N GLY A 267 16.02 -37.43 1.12
CA GLY A 267 17.27 -36.75 0.83
C GLY A 267 17.28 -35.84 -0.40
N THR A 268 16.16 -35.71 -1.12
CA THR A 268 16.03 -34.74 -2.24
C THR A 268 16.26 -33.31 -1.77
N ILE A 269 15.74 -32.98 -0.58
CA ILE A 269 16.09 -31.76 0.15
C ILE A 269 16.98 -32.14 1.34
N PRO A 270 18.21 -31.61 1.44
CA PRO A 270 19.08 -31.90 2.57
C PRO A 270 18.46 -31.44 3.90
N MET A 271 18.59 -32.25 4.97
CA MET A 271 18.13 -31.86 6.32
C MET A 271 18.70 -30.51 6.77
N ALA A 272 19.95 -30.22 6.41
CA ALA A 272 20.59 -28.93 6.71
C ALA A 272 19.82 -27.72 6.14
N ARG A 273 19.12 -27.86 5.00
CA ARG A 273 18.27 -26.79 4.43
C ARG A 273 17.08 -26.51 5.33
N LEU A 274 16.43 -27.57 5.85
CA LEU A 274 15.33 -27.46 6.80
C LEU A 274 15.78 -26.85 8.12
N ASP A 275 16.88 -27.35 8.69
CA ASP A 275 17.43 -26.85 9.96
C ASP A 275 17.78 -25.35 9.88
N ALA A 276 18.34 -24.90 8.74
CA ALA A 276 18.62 -23.49 8.51
C ALA A 276 17.34 -22.64 8.50
N SER A 277 16.28 -23.08 7.82
CA SER A 277 14.98 -22.37 7.83
C SER A 277 14.39 -22.33 9.24
N VAL A 278 14.36 -23.47 9.93
CA VAL A 278 13.76 -23.57 11.27
C VAL A 278 14.51 -22.67 12.25
N ARG A 279 15.83 -22.60 12.17
CA ARG A 279 16.63 -21.68 13.02
C ARG A 279 16.25 -20.21 12.79
N ARG A 280 16.06 -19.77 11.54
CA ARG A 280 15.63 -18.41 11.23
C ARG A 280 14.21 -18.13 11.75
N VAL A 281 13.30 -19.09 11.58
CA VAL A 281 11.92 -18.99 12.09
C VAL A 281 11.91 -18.90 13.62
N LEU A 282 12.71 -19.71 14.32
CA LEU A 282 12.81 -19.65 15.78
C LEU A 282 13.41 -18.32 16.27
N ARG A 283 14.43 -17.79 15.59
CA ARG A 283 14.98 -16.46 15.90
C ARG A 283 13.95 -15.34 15.67
N ALA A 284 13.19 -15.42 14.59
CA ALA A 284 12.10 -14.49 14.33
C ALA A 284 11.04 -14.55 15.45
N LYS A 285 10.67 -15.74 15.92
CA LYS A 285 9.75 -15.91 17.06
C LYS A 285 10.33 -15.34 18.35
N ASP A 286 11.61 -15.56 18.62
CA ASP A 286 12.30 -15.01 19.79
C ASP A 286 12.33 -13.47 19.76
N ALA A 287 12.59 -12.88 18.59
CA ALA A 287 12.65 -11.42 18.42
C ALA A 287 11.33 -10.68 18.72
N VAL A 288 10.19 -11.37 18.72
CA VAL A 288 8.88 -10.82 19.12
C VAL A 288 8.38 -11.36 20.46
N GLY A 289 9.27 -11.98 21.25
CA GLY A 289 8.97 -12.45 22.61
C GLY A 289 8.05 -13.66 22.67
N LEU A 290 8.01 -14.49 21.62
CA LEU A 290 7.19 -15.71 21.62
C LEU A 290 7.87 -16.89 22.33
N LEU A 291 9.20 -16.88 22.41
CA LEU A 291 9.99 -17.97 23.02
C LEU A 291 10.65 -17.56 24.34
N SER A 292 10.83 -16.26 24.55
CA SER A 292 11.41 -15.66 25.74
C SER A 292 10.58 -14.44 26.15
N ASP A 293 10.47 -14.19 27.46
CA ASP A 293 9.82 -12.97 27.97
C ASP A 293 10.73 -11.77 27.69
N VAL A 294 10.59 -11.18 26.50
CA VAL A 294 11.24 -9.91 26.15
C VAL A 294 10.28 -8.77 26.49
N PRO A 295 10.59 -7.91 27.47
CA PRO A 295 9.83 -6.69 27.70
C PRO A 295 9.95 -5.82 26.44
N ALA A 296 8.82 -5.45 25.85
CA ALA A 296 8.83 -4.44 24.79
C ALA A 296 8.96 -3.07 25.44
N ASP A 297 9.88 -2.25 24.92
CA ASP A 297 9.90 -0.82 25.24
C ASP A 297 8.60 -0.21 24.70
N MET A 298 7.72 0.18 25.63
CA MET A 298 6.51 0.91 25.33
C MET A 298 6.85 2.40 25.40
N ASP A 299 7.24 2.98 24.27
CA ASP A 299 7.28 4.45 24.14
C ASP A 299 5.89 5.05 24.40
N VAL A 300 5.84 6.31 24.85
CA VAL A 300 4.58 7.02 25.09
C VAL A 300 3.78 7.12 23.77
N PRO A 301 2.56 6.56 23.69
CA PRO A 301 1.81 6.54 22.44
C PRO A 301 1.33 7.92 21.99
N ASP A 302 1.67 8.32 20.77
CA ASP A 302 0.77 9.18 19.99
C ASP A 302 -0.53 8.42 19.72
N SER A 303 -1.67 9.12 19.76
CA SER A 303 -2.96 8.57 19.28
C SER A 303 -2.84 8.25 17.79
N PRO A 304 -3.11 6.99 17.38
CA PRO A 304 -3.04 6.59 15.96
C PRO A 304 -3.84 7.50 15.02
N GLU A 305 -5.00 7.98 15.47
CA GLU A 305 -5.88 8.87 14.71
C GLU A 305 -5.24 10.25 14.47
N ILE A 306 -4.53 10.79 15.47
CA ILE A 306 -3.76 12.04 15.31
C ILE A 306 -2.65 11.83 14.29
N VAL A 307 -1.91 10.71 14.36
CA VAL A 307 -0.85 10.41 13.39
C VAL A 307 -1.43 10.24 11.98
N ALA A 308 -2.56 9.56 11.83
CA ALA A 308 -3.23 9.41 10.54
C ALA A 308 -3.69 10.76 9.97
N SER A 309 -4.19 11.67 10.82
CA SER A 309 -4.56 13.04 10.45
C SER A 309 -3.33 13.86 10.04
N ASP A 310 -2.21 13.74 10.76
CA ASP A 310 -0.95 14.41 10.43
C ASP A 310 -0.41 13.95 9.07
N VAL A 311 -0.42 12.63 8.79
CA VAL A 311 -0.04 12.08 7.48
C VAL A 311 -0.95 12.64 6.39
N ALA A 312 -2.26 12.61 6.59
CA ALA A 312 -3.22 13.11 5.62
C ALA A 312 -2.96 14.60 5.31
N ARG A 313 -2.89 15.44 6.33
CA ARG A 313 -2.67 16.88 6.22
C ARG A 313 -1.36 17.23 5.51
N GLN A 314 -0.26 16.55 5.85
CA GLN A 314 1.05 16.81 5.24
C GLN A 314 1.23 16.14 3.87
N SER A 315 0.31 15.25 3.47
CA SER A 315 0.32 14.63 2.15
C SER A 315 -0.43 15.42 1.09
N ILE A 316 -1.37 16.30 1.45
CA ILE A 316 -2.21 16.98 0.46
C ILE A 316 -1.33 17.78 -0.50
N THR A 317 -1.42 17.41 -1.77
CA THR A 317 -0.61 17.99 -2.85
C THR A 317 -1.54 18.70 -3.82
N LEU A 318 -1.31 19.99 -3.98
CA LEU A 318 -1.90 20.81 -5.03
C LEU A 318 -1.02 20.67 -6.27
N ILE A 319 -1.60 20.31 -7.41
CA ILE A 319 -0.86 20.12 -8.67
C ILE A 319 -1.06 21.34 -9.58
N GLN A 320 -2.28 21.86 -9.63
CA GLN A 320 -2.66 23.02 -10.44
C GLN A 320 -3.73 23.82 -9.69
N ASP A 321 -3.64 25.15 -9.78
CA ASP A 321 -4.67 26.09 -9.30
C ASP A 321 -4.69 27.35 -10.19
N GLY A 322 -5.90 27.67 -10.66
CA GLY A 322 -6.30 28.83 -11.44
C GLY A 322 -6.70 29.99 -10.53
N PRO A 323 -5.80 30.38 -9.63
CA PRO A 323 -6.04 31.06 -8.33
C PRO A 323 -7.49 31.03 -7.77
N MET A 324 -8.08 29.84 -7.60
CA MET A 324 -9.43 29.72 -7.02
C MET A 324 -9.44 29.18 -5.59
N LEU A 325 -8.35 28.56 -5.15
CA LEU A 325 -8.25 28.00 -3.81
C LEU A 325 -7.58 28.98 -2.83
N PRO A 326 -7.99 29.01 -1.56
CA PRO A 326 -9.11 28.26 -0.99
C PRO A 326 -10.48 28.85 -1.38
N VAL A 327 -11.47 27.97 -1.54
CA VAL A 327 -12.86 28.30 -1.81
C VAL A 327 -13.50 28.95 -0.59
N ARG A 328 -14.14 30.11 -0.79
CA ARG A 328 -15.01 30.73 0.20
C ARG A 328 -16.44 30.21 0.04
N SER A 329 -16.93 29.51 1.05
CA SER A 329 -18.30 28.96 1.04
C SER A 329 -19.38 29.98 0.71
N ALA A 330 -19.22 31.24 1.16
CA ALA A 330 -20.19 32.30 0.90
C ALA A 330 -20.32 32.69 -0.59
N ASP A 331 -19.26 32.49 -1.38
CA ASP A 331 -19.22 32.86 -2.80
C ASP A 331 -19.90 31.79 -3.68
N HIS A 332 -20.10 30.59 -3.14
CA HIS A 332 -20.65 29.44 -3.87
C HIS A 332 -21.81 28.78 -3.10
N PRO A 333 -22.99 29.42 -3.03
CA PRO A 333 -24.11 28.95 -2.18
C PRO A 333 -24.66 27.56 -2.55
N ARG A 334 -24.32 27.06 -3.74
CA ARG A 334 -24.64 25.69 -4.20
C ARG A 334 -23.40 25.10 -4.86
N ILE A 335 -22.94 23.97 -4.31
CA ILE A 335 -21.82 23.19 -4.85
C ILE A 335 -22.35 21.86 -5.38
N CYS A 336 -21.96 21.49 -6.60
CA CYS A 336 -22.18 20.16 -7.14
C CYS A 336 -20.98 19.28 -6.78
N VAL A 337 -21.21 18.18 -6.07
CA VAL A 337 -20.19 17.17 -5.79
C VAL A 337 -20.46 15.92 -6.63
N VAL A 338 -19.56 15.61 -7.55
CA VAL A 338 -19.62 14.39 -8.36
C VAL A 338 -18.59 13.41 -7.82
N GLN A 339 -19.00 12.19 -7.47
CA GLN A 339 -18.08 11.21 -6.87
C GLN A 339 -18.33 9.79 -7.37
N PRO A 340 -17.32 8.90 -7.35
CA PRO A 340 -17.53 7.50 -7.66
C PRO A 340 -18.32 6.80 -6.54
N ARG A 341 -19.17 5.84 -6.90
CA ARG A 341 -19.92 5.00 -5.95
C ARG A 341 -18.99 4.07 -5.17
N LEU A 342 -19.06 4.13 -3.84
CA LEU A 342 -18.24 3.29 -2.95
C LEU A 342 -18.32 1.78 -3.26
N ARG A 343 -19.50 1.28 -3.66
CA ARG A 343 -19.70 -0.14 -3.99
C ARG A 343 -18.83 -0.62 -5.16
N GLU A 344 -18.47 0.26 -6.09
CA GLU A 344 -17.60 -0.10 -7.23
C GLU A 344 -16.12 -0.07 -6.84
N ILE A 345 -15.78 0.76 -5.84
CA ILE A 345 -14.43 0.83 -5.26
C ILE A 345 -14.14 -0.40 -4.40
N ALA A 346 -15.16 -0.97 -3.74
CA ALA A 346 -15.01 -2.21 -2.96
C ALA A 346 -14.51 -3.41 -3.79
N GLY A 347 -14.64 -3.37 -5.13
CA GLY A 347 -14.04 -4.35 -6.02
C GLY A 347 -12.57 -4.10 -6.36
N GLN A 348 -12.04 -2.90 -6.05
CA GLN A 348 -10.70 -2.43 -6.38
C GLN A 348 -9.79 -2.35 -5.14
N GLU A 349 -10.36 -2.08 -3.97
CA GLU A 349 -9.67 -1.93 -2.69
C GLU A 349 -10.54 -2.41 -1.53
N ILE A 350 -9.94 -2.61 -0.35
CA ILE A 350 -10.73 -2.96 0.84
C ILE A 350 -11.42 -1.70 1.39
N VAL A 351 -12.72 -1.66 1.17
CA VAL A 351 -13.63 -0.73 1.83
C VAL A 351 -14.06 -1.33 3.16
N VAL A 352 -13.77 -0.59 4.23
CA VAL A 352 -14.14 -0.93 5.60
C VAL A 352 -15.23 0.06 6.01
N PRO A 353 -16.25 -0.32 6.79
CA PRO A 353 -17.09 0.66 7.47
C PRO A 353 -16.19 1.58 8.31
N VAL A 354 -16.52 2.87 8.40
CA VAL A 354 -15.64 3.87 9.01
C VAL A 354 -16.40 4.80 9.93
N THR A 355 -15.71 5.26 10.97
CA THR A 355 -16.05 6.48 11.70
C THR A 355 -15.43 7.69 10.96
N GLY A 356 -16.23 8.75 10.75
CA GLY A 356 -15.82 9.91 9.95
C GLY A 356 -16.40 9.91 8.52
N PRO A 357 -15.93 10.81 7.63
CA PRO A 357 -16.45 10.89 6.27
C PRO A 357 -16.10 9.62 5.49
N ALA A 358 -17.13 8.94 4.99
CA ALA A 358 -16.95 7.75 4.14
C ALA A 358 -16.75 8.13 2.67
N THR A 359 -17.16 9.34 2.27
CA THR A 359 -17.09 9.83 0.89
C THR A 359 -16.57 11.26 0.80
N LEU A 360 -16.17 11.68 -0.41
CA LEU A 360 -15.79 13.07 -0.68
C LEU A 360 -16.94 14.03 -0.35
N ALA A 361 -18.16 13.66 -0.73
CA ALA A 361 -19.36 14.43 -0.43
C ALA A 361 -19.59 14.60 1.09
N ASP A 362 -19.34 13.58 1.90
CA ASP A 362 -19.47 13.69 3.37
C ASP A 362 -18.44 14.69 3.94
N ALA A 363 -17.19 14.62 3.46
CA ALA A 363 -16.14 15.55 3.88
C ALA A 363 -16.44 16.99 3.47
N VAL A 364 -16.93 17.21 2.24
CA VAL A 364 -17.35 18.54 1.76
C VAL A 364 -18.57 19.04 2.52
N ARG A 365 -19.58 18.20 2.75
CA ARG A 365 -20.81 18.57 3.46
C ARG A 365 -20.56 19.06 4.88
N ALA A 366 -19.53 18.53 5.55
CA ALA A 366 -19.14 18.98 6.88
C ALA A 366 -18.67 20.44 6.93
N LEU A 367 -18.23 21.01 5.80
CA LEU A 367 -17.76 22.39 5.67
C LEU A 367 -18.74 23.27 4.87
N HIS A 368 -19.54 22.67 4.00
CA HIS A 368 -20.55 23.34 3.19
C HIS A 368 -21.85 22.51 3.10
N PRO A 369 -22.84 22.72 3.98
CA PRO A 369 -24.04 21.86 4.04
C PRO A 369 -24.88 21.83 2.76
N ALA A 370 -24.90 22.93 1.99
CA ALA A 370 -25.69 23.09 0.78
C ALA A 370 -24.98 22.51 -0.46
N ILE A 371 -24.83 21.18 -0.51
CA ILE A 371 -24.32 20.47 -1.69
C ILE A 371 -25.39 19.62 -2.38
N GLN A 372 -25.32 19.55 -3.71
CA GLN A 372 -25.97 18.52 -4.49
C GLN A 372 -24.95 17.42 -4.79
N VAL A 373 -25.30 16.15 -4.56
CA VAL A 373 -24.39 15.02 -4.79
C VAL A 373 -24.88 14.20 -5.97
N VAL A 374 -23.97 13.88 -6.88
CA VAL A 374 -24.19 12.92 -7.97
C VAL A 374 -23.17 11.81 -7.83
N GLU A 375 -23.66 10.59 -7.58
CA GLU A 375 -22.81 9.41 -7.54
C GLU A 375 -22.78 8.72 -8.91
N VAL A 376 -21.58 8.46 -9.40
CA VAL A 376 -21.34 7.86 -10.72
C VAL A 376 -20.58 6.55 -10.59
N GLY A 377 -20.67 5.67 -11.59
CA GLY A 377 -19.80 4.50 -11.67
C GLY A 377 -18.36 4.87 -11.99
N LEU A 378 -17.43 3.91 -11.90
CA LEU A 378 -16.03 4.11 -12.31
C LEU A 378 -15.91 4.32 -13.82
N ASP A 379 -16.81 3.73 -14.61
CA ASP A 379 -16.96 3.96 -16.06
C ASP A 379 -18.38 4.46 -16.37
N PRO A 380 -18.67 5.75 -16.12
CA PRO A 380 -20.05 6.23 -16.07
C PRO A 380 -20.75 6.27 -17.44
N PRO A 381 -21.89 5.57 -17.61
CA PRO A 381 -22.66 5.61 -18.83
C PRO A 381 -23.29 6.98 -19.05
N ARG A 382 -23.78 7.22 -20.27
CA ARG A 382 -24.36 8.50 -20.69
C ARG A 382 -25.41 9.08 -19.70
N PRO A 383 -26.37 8.31 -19.15
CA PRO A 383 -27.36 8.86 -18.21
C PRO A 383 -26.73 9.48 -16.95
N GLU A 384 -25.68 8.87 -16.42
CA GLU A 384 -24.99 9.37 -15.23
C GLU A 384 -24.19 10.64 -15.54
N ARG A 385 -23.55 10.67 -16.71
CA ARG A 385 -22.87 11.89 -17.20
C ARG A 385 -23.84 13.04 -17.40
N LEU A 386 -25.04 12.78 -17.92
CA LEU A 386 -26.08 13.80 -18.05
C LEU A 386 -26.54 14.34 -16.69
N ALA A 387 -26.78 13.46 -15.71
CA ALA A 387 -27.16 13.87 -14.36
C ALA A 387 -26.06 14.73 -13.70
N ALA A 388 -24.79 14.39 -13.90
CA ALA A 388 -23.67 15.18 -13.43
C ALA A 388 -23.61 16.57 -14.11
N SER A 389 -23.81 16.64 -15.43
CA SER A 389 -23.88 17.93 -16.15
C SER A 389 -25.09 18.78 -15.73
N GLU A 390 -26.23 18.18 -15.40
CA GLU A 390 -27.40 18.93 -14.87
C GLU A 390 -27.11 19.53 -13.50
N CYS A 391 -26.46 18.77 -12.62
CA CYS A 391 -25.98 19.25 -11.33
C CYS A 391 -24.94 20.37 -11.47
N ALA A 392 -24.02 20.26 -12.43
CA ALA A 392 -23.03 21.31 -12.68
C ALA A 392 -23.68 22.63 -13.14
N ARG A 393 -24.66 22.58 -14.05
CA ARG A 393 -25.39 23.77 -14.53
C ARG A 393 -26.24 24.46 -13.46
N SER A 394 -26.59 23.77 -12.37
CA SER A 394 -27.37 24.33 -11.27
C SER A 394 -26.52 24.85 -10.10
N ALA A 395 -25.21 24.65 -10.15
CA ALA A 395 -24.25 25.00 -9.10
C ALA A 395 -23.36 26.18 -9.50
N GLY A 396 -22.69 26.80 -8.52
CA GLY A 396 -21.68 27.83 -8.74
C GLY A 396 -20.24 27.30 -8.70
N LEU A 397 -20.07 26.01 -8.41
CA LEU A 397 -18.79 25.30 -8.30
C LEU A 397 -19.05 23.80 -8.42
N VAL A 398 -18.15 23.10 -9.11
CA VAL A 398 -18.13 21.64 -9.17
C VAL A 398 -16.88 21.11 -8.44
N ILE A 399 -17.08 20.16 -7.54
CA ILE A 399 -16.00 19.34 -6.97
C ILE A 399 -16.20 17.92 -7.48
N VAL A 400 -15.24 17.40 -8.25
CA VAL A 400 -15.33 16.06 -8.85
C VAL A 400 -14.21 15.16 -8.33
N GLY A 401 -14.59 14.03 -7.75
CA GLY A 401 -13.66 12.97 -7.37
C GLY A 401 -13.37 12.06 -8.56
N THR A 402 -12.11 11.93 -8.93
CA THR A 402 -11.65 10.96 -9.95
C THR A 402 -10.99 9.75 -9.30
N TYR A 403 -10.99 8.63 -10.01
CA TYR A 403 -10.38 7.39 -9.52
C TYR A 403 -9.76 6.62 -10.67
N ASN A 404 -8.43 6.66 -10.79
CA ASN A 404 -7.62 5.94 -11.79
C ASN A 404 -8.16 6.16 -13.21
N THR A 405 -8.29 7.41 -13.64
CA THR A 405 -8.96 7.79 -14.91
C THR A 405 -8.36 7.09 -16.13
N GLY A 406 -7.06 6.77 -16.11
CA GLY A 406 -6.39 5.99 -17.16
C GLY A 406 -6.95 4.58 -17.37
N MET A 407 -7.64 4.02 -16.37
CA MET A 407 -8.26 2.69 -16.46
C MET A 407 -9.74 2.73 -16.89
N PHE A 408 -10.39 3.90 -16.87
CA PHE A 408 -11.82 4.03 -17.11
C PHE A 408 -12.14 5.15 -18.12
N ALA A 409 -12.39 4.73 -19.36
CA ALA A 409 -12.50 5.63 -20.51
C ALA A 409 -13.61 6.67 -20.41
N SER A 410 -14.66 6.45 -19.61
CA SER A 410 -15.77 7.41 -19.49
C SER A 410 -15.54 8.52 -18.46
N GLN A 411 -14.53 8.44 -17.58
CA GLN A 411 -14.24 9.53 -16.63
C GLN A 411 -13.74 10.81 -17.32
N PRO A 412 -12.83 10.75 -18.31
CA PRO A 412 -12.46 11.93 -19.09
C PRO A 412 -13.66 12.54 -19.83
N ILE A 413 -14.53 11.70 -20.38
CA ILE A 413 -15.75 12.15 -21.09
C ILE A 413 -16.74 12.81 -20.11
N LEU A 414 -16.82 12.33 -18.87
CA LEU A 414 -17.57 13.00 -17.81
C LEU A 414 -17.01 14.39 -17.54
N LEU A 415 -15.68 14.54 -17.40
CA LEU A 415 -15.04 15.85 -17.16
C LEU A 415 -15.29 16.83 -18.31
N ASP A 416 -15.20 16.37 -19.56
CA ASP A 416 -15.55 17.21 -20.72
C ASP A 416 -17.01 17.65 -20.69
N ALA A 417 -17.92 16.77 -20.28
CA ALA A 417 -19.34 17.11 -20.12
C ALA A 417 -19.60 18.07 -18.95
N LEU A 418 -18.77 18.07 -17.92
CA LEU A 418 -18.82 19.02 -16.80
C LEU A 418 -18.32 20.41 -17.22
N ARG A 419 -17.24 20.47 -18.02
CA ARG A 419 -16.68 21.74 -18.56
C ARG A 419 -17.71 22.56 -19.36
N LEU A 420 -18.67 21.90 -20.00
CA LEU A 420 -19.76 22.56 -20.73
C LEU A 420 -20.72 23.37 -19.84
N ALA A 421 -20.66 23.22 -18.52
CA ALA A 421 -21.45 24.02 -17.59
C ALA A 421 -20.86 25.43 -17.37
N ASP A 422 -19.61 25.68 -17.79
CA ASP A 422 -18.92 26.98 -17.67
C ASP A 422 -18.89 27.51 -16.21
N VAL A 423 -18.63 26.59 -15.28
CA VAL A 423 -18.44 26.89 -13.85
C VAL A 423 -17.09 26.33 -13.40
N PRO A 424 -16.44 26.90 -12.37
CA PRO A 424 -15.17 26.40 -11.89
C PRO A 424 -15.24 24.92 -11.47
N ILE A 425 -14.22 24.15 -11.80
CA ILE A 425 -14.11 22.72 -11.51
C ILE A 425 -12.85 22.43 -10.69
N ILE A 426 -13.05 21.88 -9.49
CA ILE A 426 -11.98 21.30 -8.67
C ILE A 426 -12.00 19.79 -8.86
N VAL A 427 -10.89 19.25 -9.38
CA VAL A 427 -10.68 17.80 -9.45
C VAL A 427 -9.94 17.33 -8.21
N VAL A 428 -10.47 16.27 -7.59
CA VAL A 428 -9.83 15.55 -6.49
C VAL A 428 -9.47 14.15 -6.96
N ALA A 429 -8.18 13.88 -7.15
CA ALA A 429 -7.71 12.52 -7.40
C ALA A 429 -7.75 11.71 -6.10
N LEU A 430 -8.71 10.78 -6.02
CA LEU A 430 -9.02 10.00 -4.82
C LEU A 430 -8.03 8.85 -4.59
N ARG A 431 -7.25 8.47 -5.60
CA ARG A 431 -6.25 7.40 -5.52
C ARG A 431 -4.92 7.82 -6.17
N LEU A 432 -4.78 7.65 -7.49
CA LEU A 432 -3.52 7.93 -8.19
C LEU A 432 -3.43 9.38 -8.67
N PRO A 433 -2.28 10.05 -8.51
CA PRO A 433 -2.08 11.40 -9.03
C PRO A 433 -1.98 11.44 -10.56
N TYR A 434 -1.76 10.27 -11.20
CA TYR A 434 -1.68 10.14 -12.65
C TYR A 434 -2.97 10.52 -13.38
N ASP A 435 -4.08 10.63 -12.66
CA ASP A 435 -5.35 11.13 -13.19
C ASP A 435 -5.17 12.48 -13.89
N PHE A 436 -4.29 13.35 -13.35
CA PHE A 436 -3.97 14.65 -13.93
C PHE A 436 -3.46 14.57 -15.38
N SER A 437 -2.64 13.56 -15.70
CA SER A 437 -2.12 13.36 -17.06
C SER A 437 -3.21 13.06 -18.10
N VAL A 438 -4.38 12.59 -17.64
CA VAL A 438 -5.55 12.32 -18.48
C VAL A 438 -6.53 13.50 -18.46
N VAL A 439 -6.73 14.13 -17.30
CA VAL A 439 -7.60 15.30 -17.15
C VAL A 439 -7.09 16.50 -17.93
N GLY A 440 -5.77 16.72 -17.93
CA GLY A 440 -5.14 17.91 -18.47
C GLY A 440 -5.42 19.16 -17.62
N GLU A 441 -5.27 20.33 -18.22
CA GLU A 441 -5.52 21.61 -17.55
C GLU A 441 -6.97 21.73 -17.05
N ILE A 442 -7.12 22.23 -15.83
CA ILE A 442 -8.39 22.40 -15.12
C ILE A 442 -8.27 23.55 -14.10
N ASP A 443 -9.37 24.07 -13.55
CA ASP A 443 -9.31 25.22 -12.64
C ASP A 443 -8.55 24.91 -11.36
N ALA A 444 -8.74 23.74 -10.75
CA ALA A 444 -7.83 23.25 -9.72
C ALA A 444 -7.75 21.72 -9.68
N PHE A 445 -6.58 21.19 -9.31
CA PHE A 445 -6.35 19.76 -9.17
C PHE A 445 -5.61 19.45 -7.87
N VAL A 446 -6.26 18.68 -7.00
CA VAL A 446 -5.74 18.29 -5.67
C VAL A 446 -5.69 16.77 -5.58
N THR A 447 -4.69 16.24 -4.87
CA THR A 447 -4.64 14.82 -4.51
C THR A 447 -4.34 14.62 -3.03
N GLY A 448 -5.01 13.62 -2.43
CA GLY A 448 -4.75 13.14 -1.08
C GLY A 448 -4.24 11.69 -1.04
N TYR A 449 -3.96 11.10 -2.22
CA TYR A 449 -3.43 9.74 -2.42
C TYR A 449 -4.23 8.58 -1.81
N SER A 450 -5.41 8.87 -1.27
CA SER A 450 -6.15 7.94 -0.43
C SER A 450 -7.58 8.40 -0.20
N MET A 451 -8.48 7.43 -0.09
CA MET A 451 -9.89 7.62 0.26
C MET A 451 -10.17 7.36 1.74
N ARG A 452 -9.13 7.20 2.57
CA ARG A 452 -9.34 7.02 4.01
C ARG A 452 -9.94 8.30 4.62
N PRO A 453 -10.74 8.20 5.70
CA PRO A 453 -11.47 9.35 6.26
C PRO A 453 -10.58 10.56 6.56
N ALA A 454 -9.39 10.35 7.11
CA ALA A 454 -8.42 11.41 7.38
C ALA A 454 -8.00 12.15 6.11
N SER A 455 -7.78 11.45 4.99
CA SER A 455 -7.41 12.04 3.70
C SER A 455 -8.56 12.81 3.08
N LEU A 456 -9.78 12.25 3.07
CA LEU A 456 -10.96 12.96 2.56
C LEU A 456 -11.22 14.25 3.34
N GLN A 457 -11.11 14.19 4.67
CA GLN A 457 -11.24 15.35 5.53
C GLN A 457 -10.14 16.38 5.28
N ALA A 458 -8.88 15.95 5.14
CA ALA A 458 -7.77 16.86 4.87
C ALA A 458 -7.89 17.55 3.50
N VAL A 459 -8.33 16.83 2.46
CA VAL A 459 -8.61 17.41 1.14
C VAL A 459 -9.71 18.47 1.23
N ALA A 460 -10.86 18.15 1.85
CA ALA A 460 -11.96 19.10 1.97
C ALA A 460 -11.53 20.35 2.75
N ARG A 461 -10.83 20.18 3.88
CA ARG A 461 -10.28 21.29 4.67
C ARG A 461 -9.30 22.16 3.86
N THR A 462 -8.51 21.54 2.98
CA THR A 462 -7.59 22.25 2.08
C THR A 462 -8.36 23.09 1.06
N ILE A 463 -9.38 22.50 0.43
CA ILE A 463 -10.24 23.18 -0.55
C ILE A 463 -10.89 24.43 0.07
N PHE A 464 -11.39 24.35 1.30
CA PHE A 464 -12.06 25.47 1.98
C PHE A 464 -11.13 26.35 2.83
N GLY A 465 -9.81 26.13 2.80
CA GLY A 465 -8.84 27.00 3.49
C GLY A 465 -9.00 27.03 5.01
N VAL A 466 -9.37 25.90 5.61
CA VAL A 466 -9.47 25.79 7.07
C VAL A 466 -8.08 25.96 7.69
N SER A 467 -7.99 26.62 8.85
CA SER A 467 -6.72 26.86 9.53
C SER A 467 -5.86 25.60 9.67
N GLY A 468 -4.58 25.73 9.28
CA GLY A 468 -3.60 24.65 9.26
C GLY A 468 -3.73 23.64 8.11
N ALA A 469 -4.65 23.85 7.16
CA ALA A 469 -4.90 22.94 6.03
C ALA A 469 -4.26 23.42 4.71
N ALA A 470 -3.13 24.14 4.77
CA ALA A 470 -2.38 24.47 3.56
C ALA A 470 -1.81 23.19 2.92
N PRO A 471 -1.86 23.04 1.58
CA PRO A 471 -1.26 21.90 0.91
C PRO A 471 0.26 21.98 0.99
N THR A 472 0.87 21.04 1.70
CA THR A 472 2.34 20.98 1.94
C THR A 472 2.99 19.77 1.31
N GLY A 473 2.19 18.85 0.76
CA GLY A 473 2.69 17.67 0.07
C GLY A 473 3.37 18.03 -1.25
N SER A 474 4.35 17.20 -1.62
CA SER A 474 5.04 17.25 -2.90
C SER A 474 4.75 15.98 -3.69
N LEU A 475 4.80 16.04 -5.02
CA LEU A 475 4.56 14.87 -5.87
C LEU A 475 5.61 13.77 -5.61
N PRO A 476 5.23 12.57 -5.13
CA PRO A 476 6.17 11.47 -4.93
C PRO A 476 6.47 10.70 -6.23
N VAL A 477 5.78 11.05 -7.31
CA VAL A 477 5.86 10.44 -8.64
C VAL A 477 5.80 11.54 -9.70
N PRO A 478 6.43 11.38 -10.88
CA PRO A 478 6.37 12.39 -11.92
C PRO A 478 5.03 12.35 -12.67
N LEU A 479 4.53 13.52 -13.08
CA LEU A 479 3.41 13.69 -14.00
C LEU A 479 3.92 14.35 -15.29
N GLY A 480 4.47 13.54 -16.18
CA GLY A 480 5.16 14.05 -17.37
C GLY A 480 6.44 14.81 -17.03
N LYS A 481 6.89 15.69 -17.94
CA LYS A 481 8.14 16.46 -17.77
C LYS A 481 7.98 17.72 -16.91
N SER A 482 6.79 18.30 -16.90
CA SER A 482 6.53 19.59 -16.24
C SER A 482 6.37 19.47 -14.73
N TYR A 483 6.03 18.27 -14.24
CA TYR A 483 5.77 17.99 -12.84
C TYR A 483 6.65 16.83 -12.37
N PRO A 484 7.95 17.08 -12.09
CA PRO A 484 8.87 16.04 -11.64
C PRO A 484 8.56 15.54 -10.23
N VAL A 485 9.22 14.46 -9.81
CA VAL A 485 9.23 14.05 -8.39
C VAL A 485 9.74 15.20 -7.53
N GLY A 486 9.07 15.46 -6.41
CA GLY A 486 9.35 16.58 -5.51
C GLY A 486 8.70 17.90 -5.95
N TYR A 487 7.95 17.93 -7.05
CA TYR A 487 7.19 19.13 -7.42
C TYR A 487 6.18 19.48 -6.33
N GLN A 488 6.19 20.75 -5.94
CA GLN A 488 5.24 21.33 -5.01
C GLN A 488 4.67 22.59 -5.65
N TYR A 489 3.34 22.68 -5.76
CA TYR A 489 2.71 23.92 -6.23
C TYR A 489 2.99 25.03 -5.19
N PRO A 490 3.40 26.24 -5.62
CA PRO A 490 3.69 27.33 -4.70
C PRO A 490 2.43 27.67 -3.91
N THR A 491 2.43 27.44 -2.58
CA THR A 491 1.27 27.73 -1.75
C THR A 491 0.94 29.23 -1.85
N PRO A 492 -0.22 29.62 -2.41
CA PRO A 492 -0.60 31.02 -2.49
C PRO A 492 -0.77 31.62 -1.08
N ASP A 493 -0.48 32.92 -0.94
CA ASP A 493 -0.66 33.68 0.31
C ASP A 493 -2.09 33.58 0.88
N ALA A 494 -3.06 33.16 0.07
CA ALA A 494 -4.46 33.00 0.44
C ALA A 494 -4.71 32.00 1.59
N TRP A 495 -3.81 31.04 1.82
CA TRP A 495 -3.87 30.15 3.00
C TRP A 495 -3.25 30.74 4.28
N LEU A 496 -2.61 31.92 4.20
CA LEU A 496 -2.09 32.64 5.37
C LEU A 496 -3.20 33.34 6.17
N PHE A 497 -4.38 33.53 5.57
CA PHE A 497 -5.58 34.11 6.20
C PHE A 497 -6.70 33.06 6.28
N PRO A 498 -6.60 32.11 7.23
CA PRO A 498 -7.52 30.99 7.30
C PRO A 498 -8.95 31.44 7.57
N GLN A 499 -9.91 30.72 6.98
CA GLN A 499 -11.33 30.97 7.19
C GLN A 499 -11.75 30.43 8.57
N PRO A 500 -12.66 31.13 9.29
CA PRO A 500 -13.11 30.76 10.64
C PRO A 500 -13.91 29.47 10.71
#